data_AF-B3RVK2-F1
#
_entry.id   AF-B3RVK2-F1
#
_cell.length_a   1.000
_cell.length_b   1.000
_cell.length_c   1.000
_cell.angle_alpha   90.00
_cell.angle_beta   90.00
_cell.angle_gamma   90.00
#
_symmetry.space_group_name_H-M   'P 1'
#
loop_
_entity.id
_entity.type
_entity.pdbx_description
1 polymer ?
#
loop_
_entity_poly.entity_id
_entity_poly.type
_entity_poly.pdbx_seq_one_letter_code
_entity_poly.pdbx_strand_id
1 'polypeptide(L)'
;VQTIIKKGKAPVDPECSLKSSCHVYVEDDDIYNVMLNQTNIEFNNNKYYAIQLLEDDNAKHFHVWTRWGRVGKKGHSSTFACGSDLDKAKSIFEQKFSDKTRNNWSDRENFEKVRGKYDLVAIDYSGNSPSQTSSSAASSQQQSKLEKSIQSLLELIGNVQKMEEVVMEMKYDIKKSPLGKLSKEQIQAGYQAVRDILDCINNNDTGKNLVQACNRFYTRIPHNFGMRTPPVIRTKAEAKMKLDLLNTLADIEVALKTINDKSQDEDPMYKLYKSLKCEIKSMDKNNDTYKIIDKYLQITHAKTHNGYTMSILDIYELDKDKEEENFKDSDNRMLLWHGSRLANWIGILTKGLRIAPPDAPSTGYMFGKGIYFADISSKSANYCFATRSNDVGLVLLCDVSLGKSRELLAADYDADQLPVGYHSTKGLGRSAPNTTSNTTLSNGVVVPLGKVMNTGVNNPGGYTLNYNEYVVYNTNQVKMKYLVKIKFNFK
;
A
#
# COMPACT_ATOMS: atom_id res chain seq x y z
N VAL A 1 18.34 -14.65 -7.63
CA VAL A 1 18.48 -13.36 -6.92
C VAL A 1 19.60 -12.59 -7.59
N GLN A 2 19.34 -11.41 -8.15
CA GLN A 2 20.40 -10.53 -8.70
C GLN A 2 20.91 -9.65 -7.55
N THR A 3 22.20 -9.72 -7.25
CA THR A 3 22.84 -8.92 -6.20
C THR A 3 22.99 -7.48 -6.68
N ILE A 4 22.34 -6.53 -6.01
CA ILE A 4 22.50 -5.09 -6.28
C ILE A 4 23.74 -4.63 -5.52
N ILE A 5 24.78 -4.21 -6.24
CA ILE A 5 26.01 -3.68 -5.66
C ILE A 5 25.85 -2.16 -5.54
N LYS A 6 25.81 -1.62 -4.31
CA LYS A 6 25.79 -0.18 -4.05
C LYS A 6 27.20 0.29 -3.69
N LYS A 7 27.82 1.07 -4.57
CA LYS A 7 29.05 1.84 -4.34
C LYS A 7 28.67 3.30 -4.61
N GLY A 8 28.64 4.16 -3.57
CA GLY A 8 28.15 5.54 -3.66
C GLY A 8 26.65 5.74 -3.37
N LYS A 9 26.11 6.94 -3.68
CA LYS A 9 24.70 7.32 -3.35
C LYS A 9 23.66 6.50 -4.12
N ALA A 10 23.92 6.16 -5.39
CA ALA A 10 23.06 5.30 -6.21
C ALA A 10 23.75 3.97 -6.58
N PRO A 11 23.02 2.83 -6.61
CA PRO A 11 23.60 1.58 -7.08
C PRO A 11 23.80 1.56 -8.59
N VAL A 12 24.85 0.91 -9.04
CA VAL A 12 25.04 0.61 -10.47
C VAL A 12 23.99 -0.40 -10.90
N ASP A 13 23.46 -0.25 -12.12
CA ASP A 13 22.44 -1.15 -12.65
C ASP A 13 22.95 -2.61 -12.65
N PRO A 14 22.16 -3.57 -12.12
CA PRO A 14 22.59 -4.96 -11.99
C PRO A 14 22.82 -5.67 -13.34
N GLU A 15 22.31 -5.12 -14.45
CA GLU A 15 22.53 -5.62 -15.80
C GLU A 15 23.78 -5.01 -16.47
N CYS A 16 24.41 -4.01 -15.85
CA CYS A 16 25.68 -3.47 -16.32
C CYS A 16 26.81 -4.49 -16.08
N SER A 17 27.60 -4.79 -17.11
CA SER A 17 28.77 -5.66 -17.00
C SER A 17 29.88 -5.09 -16.11
N LEU A 18 29.91 -3.76 -15.96
CA LEU A 18 30.91 -3.03 -15.16
C LEU A 18 30.48 -2.81 -13.70
N LYS A 19 29.34 -3.35 -13.26
CA LYS A 19 28.76 -3.14 -11.92
C LYS A 19 29.69 -3.48 -10.75
N SER A 20 30.70 -4.32 -10.97
CA SER A 20 31.68 -4.72 -9.94
C SER A 20 32.95 -3.86 -9.93
N SER A 21 33.19 -3.04 -10.95
CA SER A 21 34.41 -2.24 -11.11
C SER A 21 34.16 -0.72 -11.19
N CYS A 22 32.91 -0.30 -11.18
CA CYS A 22 32.54 1.11 -11.23
C CYS A 22 31.53 1.47 -10.13
N HIS A 23 31.37 2.77 -9.92
CA HIS A 23 30.30 3.39 -9.15
C HIS A 23 29.56 4.45 -9.97
N VAL A 24 28.36 4.84 -9.53
CA VAL A 24 27.62 5.94 -10.17
C VAL A 24 28.29 7.27 -9.82
N TYR A 25 28.61 8.07 -10.83
CA TYR A 25 29.24 9.38 -10.67
C TYR A 25 28.29 10.35 -9.94
N VAL A 26 28.87 11.11 -9.01
CA VAL A 26 28.20 12.14 -8.24
C VAL A 26 29.09 13.38 -8.26
N GLU A 27 28.51 14.51 -8.62
CA GLU A 27 29.14 15.82 -8.51
C GLU A 27 28.45 16.60 -7.41
N ASP A 28 29.16 16.88 -6.32
CA ASP A 28 28.60 17.44 -5.09
C ASP A 28 27.42 16.59 -4.56
N ASP A 29 26.19 17.07 -4.78
CA ASP A 29 24.95 16.37 -4.47
C ASP A 29 24.16 15.92 -5.70
N ASP A 30 24.62 16.26 -6.91
CA ASP A 30 23.99 15.84 -8.16
C ASP A 30 24.43 14.42 -8.56
N ILE A 31 23.46 13.50 -8.56
CA ILE A 31 23.66 12.09 -8.91
C ILE A 31 23.33 11.93 -10.41
N TYR A 32 24.35 11.63 -11.23
CA TYR A 32 24.19 11.40 -12.67
C TYR A 32 23.60 10.01 -12.98
N ASN A 33 22.36 9.81 -12.55
CA ASN A 33 21.58 8.61 -12.79
C ASN A 33 20.10 8.94 -12.87
N VAL A 34 19.43 8.43 -13.90
CA VAL A 34 18.02 8.72 -14.14
C VAL A 34 17.27 7.52 -14.71
N MET A 35 16.04 7.35 -14.23
CA MET A 35 15.07 6.40 -14.77
C MET A 35 13.92 7.16 -15.43
N LEU A 36 13.66 6.85 -16.68
CA LEU A 36 12.59 7.45 -17.47
C LEU A 36 11.53 6.40 -17.81
N ASN A 37 10.26 6.80 -17.84
CA ASN A 37 9.15 5.92 -18.19
C ASN A 37 8.24 6.56 -19.24
N GLN A 38 7.60 5.74 -20.05
CA GLN A 38 6.64 6.18 -21.07
C GLN A 38 5.58 5.12 -21.30
N THR A 39 4.32 5.50 -21.12
CA THR A 39 3.18 4.67 -21.49
C THR A 39 2.33 5.35 -22.57
N ASN A 40 1.98 4.56 -23.60
CA ASN A 40 0.94 4.87 -24.55
C ASN A 40 0.16 3.58 -24.85
N ILE A 41 -1.06 3.52 -24.30
CA ILE A 41 -2.01 2.41 -24.43
C ILE A 41 -2.38 2.15 -25.90
N GLU A 42 -2.63 3.20 -26.68
CA GLU A 42 -3.09 3.11 -28.07
C GLU A 42 -2.12 2.31 -28.96
N PHE A 43 -0.82 2.45 -28.69
CA PHE A 43 0.24 1.76 -29.44
C PHE A 43 0.92 0.63 -28.63
N ASN A 44 0.33 0.19 -27.52
CA ASN A 44 0.91 -0.82 -26.61
C ASN A 44 2.37 -0.50 -26.23
N ASN A 45 2.68 0.78 -26.05
CA ASN A 45 3.97 1.22 -25.56
C ASN A 45 3.92 1.29 -24.05
N ASN A 46 4.77 0.51 -23.39
CA ASN A 46 5.02 0.62 -21.95
C ASN A 46 6.53 0.42 -21.76
N LYS A 47 7.26 1.52 -21.85
CA LYS A 47 8.71 1.54 -22.10
C LYS A 47 9.45 2.31 -21.02
N TYR A 48 10.69 1.92 -20.78
CA TYR A 48 11.62 2.68 -19.93
C TYR A 48 12.91 2.99 -20.64
N TYR A 49 13.65 3.93 -20.05
CA TYR A 49 15.00 4.29 -20.44
C TYR A 49 15.78 4.69 -19.18
N ALA A 50 16.81 3.93 -18.83
CA ALA A 50 17.74 4.23 -17.75
C ALA A 50 19.02 4.81 -18.34
N ILE A 51 19.61 5.79 -17.66
CA ILE A 51 20.89 6.42 -18.01
C ILE A 51 21.71 6.52 -16.73
N GLN A 52 22.97 6.06 -16.75
CA GLN A 52 23.93 6.20 -15.65
C GLN A 52 25.25 6.71 -16.19
N LEU A 53 25.83 7.73 -15.55
CA LEU A 53 27.25 8.05 -15.69
C LEU A 53 27.99 7.26 -14.61
N LEU A 54 28.96 6.46 -15.02
CA LEU A 54 29.74 5.58 -14.17
C LEU A 54 31.20 6.02 -14.19
N GLU A 55 31.85 5.98 -13.03
CA GLU A 55 33.30 6.17 -12.87
C GLU A 55 33.93 4.86 -12.38
N ASP A 56 35.07 4.48 -12.95
CA ASP A 56 35.84 3.31 -12.50
C ASP A 56 36.39 3.53 -11.09
N ASP A 57 36.38 2.49 -10.26
CA ASP A 57 36.78 2.59 -8.86
C ASP A 57 38.30 2.81 -8.70
N ASN A 58 39.10 2.34 -9.66
CA ASN A 58 40.56 2.33 -9.56
C ASN A 58 41.25 3.33 -10.49
N ALA A 59 40.51 3.90 -11.44
CA ALA A 59 41.04 4.84 -12.43
C ALA A 59 40.01 5.94 -12.71
N LYS A 60 40.49 7.15 -13.04
CA LYS A 60 39.62 8.23 -13.53
C LYS A 60 39.18 7.94 -14.96
N HIS A 61 38.30 6.95 -15.12
CA HIS A 61 37.72 6.54 -16.38
C HIS A 61 36.21 6.53 -16.28
N PHE A 62 35.55 7.15 -17.26
CA PHE A 62 34.12 7.40 -17.25
C PHE A 62 33.42 6.60 -18.34
N HIS A 63 32.22 6.14 -18.02
CA HIS A 63 31.33 5.42 -18.93
C HIS A 63 29.91 5.97 -18.84
N VAL A 64 29.25 6.17 -19.97
CA VAL A 64 27.80 6.41 -19.97
C VAL A 64 27.10 5.11 -20.34
N TRP A 65 26.37 4.56 -19.38
CA TRP A 65 25.61 3.34 -19.55
C TRP A 65 24.13 3.66 -19.73
N THR A 66 23.49 3.02 -20.70
CA THR A 66 22.06 3.17 -20.99
C THR A 66 21.38 1.82 -21.11
N ARG A 67 20.14 1.71 -20.64
CA ARG A 67 19.31 0.50 -20.81
C ARG A 67 17.86 0.86 -21.05
N TRP A 68 17.23 0.20 -22.03
CA TRP A 68 15.88 0.53 -22.44
C TRP A 68 15.13 -0.70 -22.93
N GLY A 69 13.80 -0.64 -22.85
CA GLY A 69 12.96 -1.72 -23.34
C GLY A 69 11.57 -1.65 -22.76
N ARG A 70 10.89 -2.80 -22.71
CA ARG A 70 9.55 -2.94 -22.16
C ARG A 70 9.57 -3.03 -20.63
N VAL A 71 8.58 -2.45 -19.96
CA VAL A 71 8.41 -2.55 -18.50
C VAL A 71 8.21 -4.00 -18.04
N GLY A 72 8.89 -4.37 -16.95
CA GLY A 72 9.04 -5.75 -16.49
C GLY A 72 10.06 -6.64 -17.25
N LYS A 73 10.75 -6.15 -18.29
CA LYS A 73 11.71 -6.93 -19.10
C LYS A 73 13.13 -6.33 -19.06
N LYS A 74 14.14 -7.19 -19.27
CA LYS A 74 15.57 -6.81 -19.24
C LYS A 74 15.93 -5.72 -20.25
N GLY A 75 15.34 -5.75 -21.45
CA GLY A 75 15.61 -4.74 -22.48
C GLY A 75 16.97 -4.91 -23.17
N HIS A 76 17.38 -3.88 -23.91
CA HIS A 76 18.69 -3.72 -24.52
C HIS A 76 19.51 -2.71 -23.72
N SER A 77 20.83 -2.81 -23.78
CA SER A 77 21.75 -1.87 -23.13
C SER A 77 22.87 -1.47 -24.06
N SER A 78 23.48 -0.32 -23.78
CA SER A 78 24.66 0.19 -24.47
C SER A 78 25.55 0.96 -23.50
N THR A 79 26.86 0.81 -23.65
CA THR A 79 27.87 1.48 -22.83
C THR A 79 28.77 2.31 -23.75
N PHE A 80 28.94 3.60 -23.43
CA PHE A 80 29.85 4.50 -24.12
C PHE A 80 31.06 4.75 -23.24
N ALA A 81 32.24 4.27 -23.63
CA ALA A 81 33.49 4.55 -22.94
C ALA A 81 33.99 5.96 -23.29
N CYS A 82 34.28 6.77 -22.28
CA CYS A 82 34.77 8.14 -22.43
C CYS A 82 36.25 8.28 -22.05
N GLY A 83 36.89 7.23 -21.54
CA GLY A 83 38.25 7.32 -21.01
C GLY A 83 38.29 8.31 -19.85
N SER A 84 39.33 9.11 -19.73
CA SER A 84 39.47 10.14 -18.68
C SER A 84 38.72 11.44 -18.92
N ASP A 85 37.90 11.52 -19.98
CA ASP A 85 37.18 12.72 -20.38
C ASP A 85 35.78 12.78 -19.71
N LEU A 86 35.72 13.44 -18.55
CA LEU A 86 34.48 13.63 -17.79
C LEU A 86 33.48 14.52 -18.53
N ASP A 87 33.94 15.60 -19.16
CA ASP A 87 33.06 16.57 -19.84
C ASP A 87 32.35 15.91 -21.02
N LYS A 88 33.04 15.05 -21.76
CA LYS A 88 32.44 14.21 -22.80
C LYS A 88 31.40 13.25 -22.21
N ALA A 89 31.69 12.61 -21.07
CA ALA A 89 30.74 11.72 -20.42
C ALA A 89 29.45 12.45 -19.99
N LYS A 90 29.60 13.64 -19.38
CA LYS A 90 28.46 14.50 -19.01
C LYS A 90 27.67 14.93 -20.24
N SER A 91 28.34 15.44 -21.28
CA SER A 91 27.70 15.86 -22.52
C SER A 91 26.88 14.73 -23.17
N ILE A 92 27.42 13.51 -23.23
CA ILE A 92 26.68 12.35 -23.73
C ILE A 92 25.47 12.04 -22.84
N PHE A 93 25.64 12.04 -21.52
CA PHE A 93 24.55 11.79 -20.57
C PHE A 93 23.40 12.80 -20.76
N GLU A 94 23.72 14.09 -20.76
CA GLU A 94 22.77 15.20 -20.86
C GLU A 94 22.08 15.22 -22.23
N GLN A 95 22.82 14.94 -23.31
CA GLN A 95 22.25 14.81 -24.65
C GLN A 95 21.25 13.65 -24.71
N LYS A 96 21.60 12.48 -24.14
CA LYS A 96 20.66 11.35 -24.09
C LYS A 96 19.42 11.69 -23.28
N PHE A 97 19.56 12.40 -22.16
CA PHE A 97 18.43 12.88 -21.37
C PHE A 97 17.53 13.79 -22.22
N SER A 98 18.08 14.87 -22.79
CA SER A 98 17.35 15.85 -23.59
C SER A 98 16.69 15.25 -24.84
N ASP A 99 17.34 14.31 -25.54
CA ASP A 99 16.75 13.60 -26.69
C ASP A 99 15.47 12.85 -26.31
N LYS A 100 15.45 12.25 -25.12
CA LYS A 100 14.36 11.39 -24.63
C LYS A 100 13.25 12.19 -23.94
N THR A 101 13.57 13.31 -23.30
CA THR A 101 12.64 14.08 -22.48
C THR A 101 12.26 15.44 -23.07
N ARG A 102 13.10 16.01 -23.93
CA ARG A 102 13.07 17.43 -24.37
C ARG A 102 13.26 18.44 -23.23
N ASN A 103 13.90 18.01 -22.14
CA ASN A 103 14.26 18.85 -21.00
C ASN A 103 15.78 18.88 -20.82
N ASN A 104 16.31 19.94 -20.22
CA ASN A 104 17.72 20.03 -19.87
C ASN A 104 17.99 19.31 -18.54
N TRP A 105 19.14 18.64 -18.42
CA TRP A 105 19.50 17.92 -17.19
C TRP A 105 19.72 18.85 -15.99
N SER A 106 20.35 19.99 -16.23
CA SER A 106 20.63 21.00 -15.20
C SER A 106 19.37 21.68 -14.65
N ASP A 107 18.28 21.71 -15.42
CA ASP A 107 16.99 22.32 -15.05
C ASP A 107 15.90 21.26 -14.79
N ARG A 108 16.32 20.04 -14.41
CA ARG A 108 15.39 18.92 -14.19
C ARG A 108 14.48 19.09 -12.97
N GLU A 109 14.76 20.04 -12.09
CA GLU A 109 13.85 20.38 -10.98
C GLU A 109 12.56 21.02 -11.51
N ASN A 110 12.63 21.72 -12.64
CA ASN A 110 11.47 22.29 -13.35
C ASN A 110 11.02 21.40 -14.52
N PHE A 111 11.17 20.08 -14.40
CA PHE A 111 10.87 19.15 -15.48
C PHE A 111 9.43 19.28 -15.99
N GLU A 112 9.29 19.47 -17.30
CA GLU A 112 7.98 19.53 -17.97
C GLU A 112 7.76 18.31 -18.88
N LYS A 113 6.67 17.58 -18.62
CA LYS A 113 6.28 16.44 -19.44
C LYS A 113 5.90 16.88 -20.87
N VAL A 114 6.74 16.53 -21.85
CA VAL A 114 6.44 16.75 -23.27
C VAL A 114 5.65 15.58 -23.88
N ARG A 115 4.58 15.87 -24.64
CA ARG A 115 3.76 14.85 -25.31
C ARG A 115 4.60 13.96 -26.23
N GLY A 116 4.39 12.64 -26.15
CA GLY A 116 5.10 11.66 -26.99
C GLY A 116 6.57 11.41 -26.61
N LYS A 117 7.08 12.07 -25.57
CA LYS A 117 8.42 11.84 -24.99
C LYS A 117 8.34 11.03 -23.71
N TYR A 118 9.48 10.67 -23.13
CA TYR A 118 9.54 10.02 -21.83
C TYR A 118 9.19 11.01 -20.71
N ASP A 119 8.79 10.48 -19.55
CA ASP A 119 8.61 11.20 -18.29
C ASP A 119 9.72 10.82 -17.31
N LEU A 120 9.98 11.70 -16.36
CA LEU A 120 10.91 11.45 -15.27
C LEU A 120 10.22 10.58 -14.20
N VAL A 121 10.91 9.54 -13.73
CA VAL A 121 10.51 8.84 -12.51
C VAL A 121 11.42 9.34 -11.41
N ALA A 122 10.88 10.15 -10.48
CA ALA A 122 11.64 10.67 -9.35
C ALA A 122 11.99 9.52 -8.40
N ILE A 123 13.27 9.13 -8.40
CA ILE A 123 13.81 8.10 -7.50
C ILE A 123 14.72 8.78 -6.50
N ASP A 124 14.36 8.67 -5.22
CA ASP A 124 15.16 9.17 -4.11
C ASP A 124 16.30 8.18 -3.80
N TYR A 125 17.52 8.59 -4.15
CA TYR A 125 18.75 7.87 -3.84
C TYR A 125 19.46 8.40 -2.59
N SER A 126 18.93 9.44 -1.93
CA SER A 126 19.48 10.00 -0.70
C SER A 126 19.36 9.03 0.49
N GLY A 127 18.44 8.05 0.39
CA GLY A 127 18.32 6.94 1.32
C GLY A 127 19.35 5.82 1.07
N ASN A 128 19.83 5.21 2.15
CA ASN A 128 20.41 3.88 2.06
C ASN A 128 19.36 2.96 1.41
N SER A 129 19.74 2.29 0.32
CA SER A 129 18.90 1.23 -0.22
C SER A 129 18.56 0.27 0.93
N PRO A 130 17.42 -0.44 0.91
CA PRO A 130 17.36 -1.71 1.59
C PRO A 130 18.45 -2.57 0.93
N SER A 131 19.69 -2.47 1.44
CA SER A 131 20.62 -3.57 1.34
C SER A 131 19.80 -4.76 1.77
N GLN A 132 19.75 -5.76 0.89
CA GLN A 132 19.25 -7.09 1.20
C GLN A 132 19.51 -7.31 2.67
N THR A 133 18.49 -7.69 3.43
CA THR A 133 18.68 -8.39 4.69
C THR A 133 19.58 -9.59 4.36
N SER A 134 20.89 -9.35 4.28
CA SER A 134 21.87 -10.29 4.70
C SER A 134 21.42 -10.59 6.12
N SER A 135 20.95 -11.81 6.27
CA SER A 135 20.99 -12.58 7.50
C SER A 135 22.42 -12.56 8.07
N SER A 136 22.90 -11.39 8.45
CA SER A 136 24.01 -11.18 9.35
C SER A 136 23.38 -10.84 10.68
N ALA A 137 22.71 -11.84 11.24
CA ALA A 137 22.62 -12.01 12.67
C ALA A 137 24.05 -12.16 13.20
N ALA A 138 24.73 -11.03 13.36
CA ALA A 138 26.05 -10.93 13.96
C ALA A 138 26.30 -9.47 14.38
N SER A 139 25.57 -9.01 15.39
CA SER A 139 26.12 -8.07 16.37
C SER A 139 25.24 -8.06 17.62
N SER A 140 25.89 -8.39 18.75
CA SER A 140 25.45 -8.32 20.15
C SER A 140 24.14 -9.02 20.53
N GLN A 141 24.25 -10.00 21.45
CA GLN A 141 23.17 -10.45 22.32
C GLN A 141 22.69 -9.29 23.21
N GLN A 142 21.96 -8.33 22.65
CA GLN A 142 21.11 -7.45 23.43
C GLN A 142 19.75 -8.14 23.51
N GLN A 143 19.36 -8.51 24.73
CA GLN A 143 18.03 -9.07 25.00
C GLN A 143 16.99 -8.05 24.51
N SER A 144 16.20 -8.42 23.49
CA SER A 144 15.18 -7.54 22.93
C SER A 144 14.21 -7.10 24.03
N LYS A 145 13.87 -5.81 24.04
CA LYS A 145 12.93 -5.20 24.99
C LYS A 145 11.48 -5.63 24.76
N LEU A 146 11.22 -6.37 23.69
CA LEU A 146 9.87 -6.76 23.25
C LEU A 146 9.60 -8.23 23.56
N GLU A 147 8.34 -8.57 23.82
CA GLU A 147 7.89 -9.97 23.90
C GLU A 147 8.08 -10.67 22.54
N LYS A 148 8.37 -11.98 22.56
CA LYS A 148 8.56 -12.78 21.33
C LYS A 148 7.36 -12.72 20.38
N SER A 149 6.14 -12.69 20.91
CA SER A 149 4.90 -12.60 20.13
C SER A 149 4.83 -11.27 19.36
N ILE A 150 5.26 -10.17 19.98
CA ILE A 150 5.32 -8.82 19.39
C ILE A 150 6.45 -8.75 18.37
N GLN A 151 7.63 -9.33 18.66
CA GLN A 151 8.71 -9.44 17.68
C GLN A 151 8.24 -10.16 16.41
N SER A 152 7.55 -11.29 16.56
CA SER A 152 6.99 -12.03 15.42
C SER A 152 5.97 -11.20 14.62
N LEU A 153 5.16 -10.37 15.28
CA LEU A 153 4.25 -9.44 14.60
C LEU A 153 5.02 -8.37 13.81
N LEU A 154 6.02 -7.74 14.43
CA LEU A 154 6.81 -6.68 13.81
C LEU A 154 7.65 -7.20 12.64
N GLU A 155 8.25 -8.38 12.78
CA GLU A 155 8.92 -9.08 11.69
C GLU A 155 7.96 -9.37 10.55
N LEU A 156 6.71 -9.77 10.85
CA LEU A 156 5.71 -10.06 9.84
C LEU A 156 5.32 -8.81 9.05
N ILE A 157 4.98 -7.71 9.73
CA ILE A 157 4.53 -6.47 9.07
C ILE A 157 5.68 -5.64 8.50
N GLY A 158 6.90 -5.79 9.04
CA GLY A 158 8.13 -5.12 8.59
C GLY A 158 8.90 -5.89 7.51
N ASN A 159 8.40 -7.05 7.08
CA ASN A 159 9.07 -7.87 6.07
C ASN A 159 9.00 -7.20 4.68
N VAL A 160 10.13 -6.64 4.24
CA VAL A 160 10.26 -5.95 2.94
C VAL A 160 9.92 -6.88 1.76
N GLN A 161 10.34 -8.14 1.80
CA GLN A 161 10.04 -9.09 0.73
C GLN A 161 8.52 -9.32 0.60
N LYS A 162 7.80 -9.45 1.72
CA LYS A 162 6.33 -9.55 1.68
C LYS A 162 5.68 -8.28 1.16
N MET A 163 6.20 -7.10 1.49
CA MET A 163 5.73 -5.84 0.91
C MET A 163 5.95 -5.79 -0.61
N GLU A 164 7.12 -6.24 -1.09
CA GLU A 164 7.42 -6.37 -2.52
C GLU A 164 6.43 -7.30 -3.23
N GLU A 165 6.15 -8.47 -2.65
CA GLU A 165 5.17 -9.42 -3.18
C GLU A 165 3.77 -8.81 -3.31
N VAL A 166 3.31 -8.06 -2.30
CA VAL A 166 2.02 -7.37 -2.32
C VAL A 166 1.95 -6.35 -3.45
N VAL A 167 2.93 -5.48 -3.62
CA VAL A 167 2.87 -4.45 -4.68
C VAL A 167 3.06 -5.07 -6.07
N MET A 168 3.81 -6.17 -6.20
CA MET A 168 3.94 -6.92 -7.44
C MET A 168 2.60 -7.56 -7.86
N GLU A 169 1.81 -8.08 -6.91
CA GLU A 169 0.46 -8.57 -7.17
C GLU A 169 -0.43 -7.47 -7.79
N MET A 170 -0.30 -6.25 -7.26
CA MET A 170 -0.95 -5.02 -7.74
C MET A 170 -0.38 -4.48 -9.06
N LYS A 171 0.54 -5.23 -9.68
CA LYS A 171 1.22 -4.97 -10.98
C LYS A 171 2.24 -3.85 -10.97
N TYR A 172 2.70 -3.39 -9.81
CA TYR A 172 3.77 -2.39 -9.70
C TYR A 172 5.14 -2.99 -10.11
N ASP A 173 5.97 -2.21 -10.82
CA ASP A 173 7.32 -2.64 -11.25
C ASP A 173 8.40 -2.26 -10.23
N ILE A 174 8.60 -3.12 -9.23
CA ILE A 174 9.62 -2.96 -8.19
C ILE A 174 11.05 -2.93 -8.73
N LYS A 175 11.32 -3.52 -9.91
CA LYS A 175 12.69 -3.58 -10.45
C LYS A 175 13.19 -2.22 -10.91
N LYS A 176 12.26 -1.33 -11.26
CA LYS A 176 12.57 -0.01 -11.80
C LYS A 176 12.33 1.09 -10.81
N SER A 177 11.30 0.92 -9.99
CA SER A 177 10.99 1.82 -8.91
C SER A 177 10.99 1.01 -7.60
N PRO A 178 12.18 0.69 -7.07
CA PRO A 178 12.30 -0.08 -5.84
C PRO A 178 11.53 0.56 -4.69
N LEU A 179 11.06 -0.27 -3.77
CA LEU A 179 10.40 0.19 -2.57
C LEU A 179 11.34 1.10 -1.75
N GLY A 180 10.78 2.16 -1.17
CA GLY A 180 11.52 3.12 -0.35
C GLY A 180 12.31 4.17 -1.14
N LYS A 181 12.23 4.17 -2.48
CA LYS A 181 12.84 5.19 -3.33
C LYS A 181 11.86 5.97 -4.19
N LEU A 182 10.57 5.67 -4.09
CA LEU A 182 9.55 6.46 -4.75
C LEU A 182 9.40 7.78 -3.99
N SER A 183 9.58 8.92 -4.67
CA SER A 183 9.48 10.22 -4.00
C SER A 183 8.04 10.54 -3.58
N LYS A 184 7.86 11.39 -2.57
CA LYS A 184 6.52 11.84 -2.13
C LYS A 184 5.79 12.55 -3.26
N GLU A 185 6.51 13.31 -4.06
CA GLU A 185 6.03 14.06 -5.22
C GLU A 185 5.53 13.09 -6.29
N GLN A 186 6.23 11.98 -6.53
CA GLN A 186 5.80 10.95 -7.47
C GLN A 186 4.49 10.27 -7.03
N ILE A 187 4.34 9.99 -5.73
CA ILE A 187 3.11 9.43 -5.15
C ILE A 187 1.96 10.44 -5.29
N GLN A 188 2.19 11.72 -4.95
CA GLN A 188 1.21 12.80 -5.12
C GLN A 188 0.78 12.96 -6.58
N ALA A 189 1.73 12.93 -7.52
CA ALA A 189 1.48 12.96 -8.94
C ALA A 189 0.67 11.74 -9.42
N GLY A 190 0.85 10.58 -8.77
CA GLY A 190 0.03 9.39 -8.94
C GLY A 190 -1.41 9.58 -8.47
N TYR A 191 -1.61 10.15 -7.28
CA TYR A 191 -2.96 10.46 -6.78
C TYR A 191 -3.71 11.39 -7.72
N GLN A 192 -3.05 12.46 -8.19
CA GLN A 192 -3.66 13.38 -9.15
C GLN A 192 -4.05 12.67 -10.45
N ALA A 193 -3.20 11.78 -10.98
CA ALA A 193 -3.54 11.04 -12.19
C ALA A 193 -4.75 10.09 -12.01
N VAL A 194 -4.95 9.52 -10.82
CA VAL A 194 -6.15 8.72 -10.52
C VAL A 194 -7.40 9.59 -10.42
N ARG A 195 -7.29 10.82 -9.89
CA ARG A 195 -8.41 11.79 -9.87
C ARG A 195 -8.86 12.12 -11.29
N ASP A 196 -7.92 12.47 -12.18
CA ASP A 196 -8.23 12.77 -13.58
C ASP A 196 -8.98 11.61 -14.27
N ILE A 197 -8.59 10.36 -14.00
CA ILE A 197 -9.27 9.16 -14.54
C ILE A 197 -10.71 9.09 -14.03
N LEU A 198 -10.91 9.32 -12.74
CA LEU A 198 -12.22 9.27 -12.10
C LEU A 198 -13.13 10.41 -12.57
N ASP A 199 -12.59 11.60 -12.80
CA ASP A 199 -13.32 12.71 -13.41
C ASP A 199 -13.80 12.37 -14.82
N CYS A 200 -12.96 11.72 -15.64
CA CYS A 200 -13.39 11.18 -16.93
C CYS A 200 -14.53 10.17 -16.77
N ILE A 201 -14.40 9.20 -15.85
CA ILE A 201 -15.43 8.17 -15.62
C ILE A 201 -16.75 8.80 -15.15
N ASN A 202 -16.70 9.78 -14.24
CA ASN A 202 -17.89 10.46 -13.71
C ASN A 202 -18.61 11.29 -14.77
N ASN A 203 -17.87 11.87 -15.70
CA ASN A 203 -18.41 12.61 -16.85
C ASN A 203 -18.79 11.69 -18.02
N ASN A 204 -18.79 10.36 -17.84
CA ASN A 204 -19.03 9.36 -18.88
C ASN A 204 -18.09 9.50 -20.10
N ASP A 205 -16.91 10.07 -19.92
CA ASP A 205 -15.88 10.14 -20.95
C ASP A 205 -15.18 8.78 -21.06
N THR A 206 -15.48 8.07 -22.13
CA THR A 206 -14.89 6.76 -22.43
C THR A 206 -13.86 6.82 -23.56
N GLY A 207 -13.57 8.02 -24.06
CA GLY A 207 -12.81 8.30 -25.26
C GLY A 207 -11.34 8.63 -25.00
N LYS A 208 -10.81 9.57 -25.79
CA LYS A 208 -9.37 9.90 -25.81
C LYS A 208 -8.88 10.49 -24.49
N ASN A 209 -9.70 11.26 -23.77
CA ASN A 209 -9.27 11.88 -22.53
C ASN A 209 -9.04 10.84 -21.43
N LEU A 210 -9.93 9.85 -21.30
CA LEU A 210 -9.76 8.73 -20.36
C LEU A 210 -8.47 7.95 -20.66
N VAL A 211 -8.21 7.67 -21.94
CA VAL A 211 -6.98 6.99 -22.37
C VAL A 211 -5.73 7.82 -22.03
N GLN A 212 -5.79 9.13 -22.24
CA GLN A 212 -4.69 10.03 -21.85
C GLN A 212 -4.47 10.09 -20.34
N ALA A 213 -5.54 10.14 -19.54
CA ALA A 213 -5.44 10.09 -18.09
C ALA A 213 -4.82 8.76 -17.61
N CYS A 214 -5.23 7.63 -18.20
CA CYS A 214 -4.61 6.33 -17.94
C CYS A 214 -3.13 6.28 -18.35
N ASN A 215 -2.77 6.88 -19.50
CA ASN A 215 -1.37 7.00 -19.92
C ASN A 215 -0.54 7.80 -18.92
N ARG A 216 -1.06 8.94 -18.41
CA ARG A 216 -0.39 9.74 -17.37
C ARG A 216 -0.16 8.90 -16.11
N PHE A 217 -1.18 8.17 -15.65
CA PHE A 217 -1.06 7.32 -14.47
C PHE A 217 0.02 6.24 -14.63
N TYR A 218 -0.01 5.44 -15.69
CA TYR A 218 0.98 4.36 -15.88
C TYR A 218 2.39 4.87 -16.22
N THR A 219 2.49 6.08 -16.76
CA THR A 219 3.77 6.75 -16.97
C THR A 219 4.38 7.17 -15.63
N ARG A 220 3.57 7.74 -14.73
CA ARG A 220 4.03 8.18 -13.39
C ARG A 220 4.24 7.01 -12.42
N ILE A 221 3.40 5.99 -12.48
CA ILE A 221 3.46 4.83 -11.58
C ILE A 221 3.76 3.59 -12.44
N PRO A 222 5.03 3.14 -12.51
CA PRO A 222 5.43 2.06 -13.40
C PRO A 222 4.69 0.76 -13.09
N HIS A 223 4.02 0.22 -14.11
CA HIS A 223 3.30 -1.05 -14.01
C HIS A 223 3.83 -2.09 -15.00
N ASN A 224 3.94 -3.34 -14.55
CA ASN A 224 4.33 -4.47 -15.37
C ASN A 224 3.10 -5.26 -15.86
N PHE A 225 2.75 -5.07 -17.13
CA PHE A 225 1.66 -5.79 -17.81
C PHE A 225 2.14 -6.96 -18.68
N GLY A 226 3.41 -7.37 -18.57
CA GLY A 226 4.01 -8.32 -19.50
C GLY A 226 3.91 -7.80 -20.93
N MET A 227 3.58 -8.66 -21.91
CA MET A 227 3.40 -8.25 -23.32
C MET A 227 2.00 -7.70 -23.65
N ARG A 228 1.07 -7.73 -22.69
CA ARG A 228 -0.29 -7.23 -22.91
C ARG A 228 -0.32 -5.71 -22.89
N THR A 229 -1.24 -5.14 -23.66
CA THR A 229 -1.55 -3.71 -23.63
C THR A 229 -1.95 -3.30 -22.21
N PRO A 230 -1.41 -2.19 -21.66
CA PRO A 230 -1.89 -1.65 -20.40
C PRO A 230 -3.41 -1.41 -20.48
N PRO A 231 -4.20 -1.90 -19.51
CA PRO A 231 -5.66 -1.80 -19.57
C PRO A 231 -6.11 -0.35 -19.38
N VAL A 232 -7.18 0.06 -20.05
CA VAL A 232 -7.85 1.33 -19.72
C VAL A 232 -8.61 1.12 -18.40
N ILE A 233 -8.44 2.02 -17.45
CA ILE A 233 -9.21 2.03 -16.19
C ILE A 233 -10.57 2.63 -16.52
N ARG A 234 -11.62 1.81 -16.55
CA ARG A 234 -12.95 2.20 -17.03
C ARG A 234 -13.98 2.31 -15.91
N THR A 235 -13.70 1.66 -14.78
CA THR A 235 -14.63 1.58 -13.66
C THR A 235 -14.06 2.21 -12.42
N LYS A 236 -14.96 2.72 -11.57
CA LYS A 236 -14.63 3.26 -10.24
C LYS A 236 -13.90 2.24 -9.37
N ALA A 237 -14.28 0.97 -9.47
CA ALA A 237 -13.62 -0.14 -8.77
C ALA A 237 -12.17 -0.32 -9.22
N GLU A 238 -11.88 -0.25 -10.52
CA GLU A 238 -10.51 -0.32 -11.03
C GLU A 238 -9.65 0.85 -10.58
N ALA A 239 -10.21 2.06 -10.57
CA ALA A 239 -9.52 3.25 -10.08
C ALA A 239 -9.25 3.17 -8.57
N LYS A 240 -10.19 2.64 -7.79
CA LYS A 240 -9.98 2.35 -6.35
C LYS A 240 -8.80 1.40 -6.12
N MET A 241 -8.65 0.35 -6.92
CA MET A 241 -7.47 -0.53 -6.81
C MET A 241 -6.14 0.22 -7.04
N LYS A 242 -6.14 1.27 -7.87
CA LYS A 242 -4.96 2.12 -8.09
C LYS A 242 -4.71 3.09 -6.94
N LEU A 243 -5.76 3.63 -6.35
CA LEU A 243 -5.67 4.40 -5.12
C LEU A 243 -5.10 3.57 -3.97
N ASP A 244 -5.58 2.34 -3.81
CA ASP A 244 -5.11 1.41 -2.78
C ASP A 244 -3.62 1.05 -2.99
N LEU A 245 -3.14 0.95 -4.25
CA LEU A 245 -1.71 0.79 -4.55
C LEU A 245 -0.90 1.99 -4.05
N LEU A 246 -1.34 3.21 -4.36
CA LEU A 246 -0.64 4.44 -3.95
C LEU A 246 -0.56 4.57 -2.43
N ASN A 247 -1.66 4.27 -1.73
CA ASN A 247 -1.69 4.24 -0.26
C ASN A 247 -0.68 3.22 0.30
N THR A 248 -0.68 2.01 -0.27
CA THR A 248 0.29 0.95 0.12
C THR A 248 1.73 1.43 -0.08
N LEU A 249 2.04 2.03 -1.24
CA LEU A 249 3.39 2.54 -1.55
C LEU A 249 3.82 3.65 -0.57
N ALA A 250 2.91 4.56 -0.22
CA ALA A 250 3.19 5.65 0.72
C ALA A 250 3.47 5.12 2.14
N ASP A 251 2.72 4.13 2.60
CA ASP A 251 2.93 3.55 3.93
C ASP A 251 4.21 2.70 4.00
N ILE A 252 4.56 1.99 2.91
CA ILE A 252 5.85 1.29 2.78
C ILE A 252 7.02 2.27 2.83
N GLU A 253 6.94 3.42 2.14
CA GLU A 253 8.02 4.41 2.12
C GLU A 253 8.35 4.91 3.54
N VAL A 254 7.33 5.23 4.33
CA VAL A 254 7.48 5.64 5.74
C VAL A 254 8.06 4.52 6.59
N ALA A 255 7.59 3.27 6.39
CA ALA A 255 8.09 2.10 7.11
C ALA A 255 9.58 1.87 6.86
N LEU A 256 10.00 1.89 5.59
CA LEU A 256 11.39 1.66 5.20
C LEU A 256 12.32 2.77 5.69
N LYS A 257 11.88 4.04 5.67
CA LYS A 257 12.65 5.15 6.24
C LYS A 257 12.91 4.94 7.73
N THR A 258 11.92 4.45 8.47
CA THR A 258 12.06 4.16 9.90
C THR A 258 13.01 2.99 10.16
N ILE A 259 12.86 1.89 9.41
CA ILE A 259 13.69 0.69 9.59
C ILE A 259 15.17 0.95 9.24
N ASN A 260 15.42 1.77 8.22
CA ASN A 260 16.77 2.06 7.73
C ASN A 260 17.48 3.21 8.47
N ASP A 261 16.84 3.81 9.48
CA ASP A 261 17.44 4.89 10.25
C ASP A 261 18.52 4.36 11.22
N LYS A 262 19.78 4.66 10.89
CA LYS A 262 20.98 4.28 11.66
C LYS A 262 21.40 5.32 12.70
N SER A 263 20.64 6.40 12.87
CA SER A 263 21.02 7.51 13.77
C SER A 263 21.06 7.16 15.26
N GLN A 264 20.56 5.99 15.67
CA GLN A 264 20.56 5.55 17.06
C GLN A 264 21.00 4.08 17.21
N ASP A 265 21.71 3.76 18.29
CA ASP A 265 22.14 2.41 18.67
C ASP A 265 20.99 1.50 19.18
N GLU A 266 19.73 1.80 18.85
CA GLU A 266 18.58 0.98 19.23
C GLU A 266 18.30 -0.13 18.20
N ASP A 267 17.85 -1.29 18.71
CA ASP A 267 17.31 -2.40 17.92
C ASP A 267 16.28 -1.92 16.87
N PRO A 268 16.45 -2.24 15.57
CA PRO A 268 15.54 -1.82 14.51
C PRO A 268 14.08 -2.21 14.74
N MET A 269 13.80 -3.37 15.35
CA MET A 269 12.42 -3.78 15.65
C MET A 269 11.81 -2.93 16.76
N TYR A 270 12.59 -2.59 17.79
CA TYR A 270 12.17 -1.65 18.82
C TYR A 270 11.95 -0.22 18.29
N LYS A 271 12.77 0.25 17.34
CA LYS A 271 12.54 1.53 16.64
C LYS A 271 11.24 1.51 15.85
N LEU A 272 11.00 0.44 15.09
CA LEU A 272 9.74 0.27 14.37
C LEU A 272 8.58 0.30 15.35
N TYR A 273 8.62 -0.48 16.43
CA TYR A 273 7.60 -0.48 17.49
C TYR A 273 7.31 0.93 18.03
N LYS A 274 8.34 1.67 18.44
CA LYS A 274 8.19 3.06 18.92
C LYS A 274 7.54 3.97 17.88
N SER A 275 7.93 3.83 16.61
CA SER A 275 7.38 4.64 15.52
C SER A 275 5.88 4.41 15.29
N LEU A 276 5.36 3.22 15.64
CA LEU A 276 3.94 2.92 15.54
C LEU A 276 3.11 3.79 16.47
N LYS A 277 3.68 4.33 17.56
CA LYS A 277 2.95 5.11 18.58
C LYS A 277 1.64 4.41 18.99
N CYS A 278 1.75 3.11 19.23
CA CYS A 278 0.66 2.22 19.58
C CYS A 278 1.24 1.22 20.57
N GLU A 279 0.73 1.17 21.79
CA GLU A 279 1.06 0.11 22.71
C GLU A 279 0.41 -1.19 22.21
N ILE A 280 1.18 -2.29 22.25
CA ILE A 280 0.72 -3.59 21.79
C ILE A 280 1.00 -4.59 22.91
N LYS A 281 -0.04 -5.27 23.37
CA LYS A 281 0.05 -6.30 24.43
C LYS A 281 -0.43 -7.63 23.88
N SER A 282 0.36 -8.69 24.07
CA SER A 282 -0.05 -10.06 23.75
C SER A 282 -1.17 -10.51 24.68
N MET A 283 -2.20 -11.15 24.14
CA MET A 283 -3.32 -11.66 24.92
C MET A 283 -3.17 -13.16 25.21
N ASP A 284 -3.29 -13.54 26.48
CA ASP A 284 -3.29 -14.95 26.90
C ASP A 284 -4.49 -15.72 26.31
N LYS A 285 -4.25 -16.95 25.84
CA LYS A 285 -5.28 -17.79 25.21
C LYS A 285 -6.40 -18.20 26.16
N ASN A 286 -6.14 -18.19 27.46
CA ASN A 286 -7.13 -18.49 28.50
C ASN A 286 -7.99 -17.28 28.87
N ASN A 287 -7.66 -16.08 28.40
CA ASN A 287 -8.44 -14.86 28.62
C ASN A 287 -9.85 -15.03 28.03
N ASP A 288 -10.88 -14.60 28.75
CA ASP A 288 -12.27 -14.75 28.27
C ASP A 288 -12.56 -13.91 27.03
N THR A 289 -11.93 -12.75 26.89
CA THR A 289 -11.99 -11.94 25.67
C THR A 289 -11.37 -12.69 24.48
N TYR A 290 -10.27 -13.42 24.69
CA TYR A 290 -9.69 -14.27 23.64
C TYR A 290 -10.71 -15.30 23.14
N LYS A 291 -11.37 -16.01 24.06
CA LYS A 291 -12.40 -17.01 23.73
C LYS A 291 -13.60 -16.39 23.02
N ILE A 292 -14.02 -15.18 23.42
CA ILE A 292 -15.08 -14.43 22.74
C ILE A 292 -14.67 -14.10 21.31
N ILE A 293 -13.45 -13.60 21.08
CA ILE A 293 -12.95 -13.25 19.74
C ILE A 293 -12.81 -14.49 18.86
N ASP A 294 -12.29 -15.59 19.38
CA ASP A 294 -12.20 -16.86 18.64
C ASP A 294 -13.59 -17.35 18.22
N LYS A 295 -14.53 -17.37 19.17
CA LYS A 295 -15.93 -17.72 18.88
C LYS A 295 -16.56 -16.77 17.87
N TYR A 296 -16.30 -15.47 17.97
CA TYR A 296 -16.80 -14.47 17.03
C TYR A 296 -16.25 -14.69 15.61
N LEU A 297 -14.94 -14.98 15.49
CA LEU A 297 -14.28 -15.32 14.22
C LEU A 297 -14.95 -16.53 13.56
N GLN A 298 -15.16 -17.61 14.31
CA GLN A 298 -15.71 -18.87 13.78
C GLN A 298 -17.20 -18.77 13.43
N ILE A 299 -18.03 -18.20 14.33
CA ILE A 299 -19.49 -18.16 14.15
C ILE A 299 -19.88 -17.24 12.99
N THR A 300 -19.13 -16.17 12.77
CA THR A 300 -19.43 -15.19 11.72
C THR A 300 -18.68 -15.44 10.42
N HIS A 301 -18.14 -16.65 10.22
CA HIS A 301 -17.64 -17.07 8.92
C HIS A 301 -18.80 -17.29 7.94
N ALA A 302 -18.89 -16.44 6.92
CA ALA A 302 -19.93 -16.52 5.90
C ALA A 302 -19.93 -17.86 5.14
N LYS A 303 -21.11 -18.46 4.95
CA LYS A 303 -21.30 -19.71 4.21
C LYS A 303 -20.85 -19.65 2.75
N THR A 304 -20.89 -18.48 2.11
CA THR A 304 -20.46 -18.29 0.71
C THR A 304 -18.94 -18.17 0.58
N HIS A 305 -18.21 -17.86 1.66
CA HIS A 305 -16.76 -17.74 1.68
C HIS A 305 -16.12 -19.09 2.06
N ASN A 306 -16.50 -20.15 1.36
CA ASN A 306 -16.18 -21.54 1.72
C ASN A 306 -14.87 -22.09 1.12
N GLY A 307 -14.08 -21.24 0.44
CA GLY A 307 -12.78 -21.60 -0.15
C GLY A 307 -11.64 -21.73 0.87
N TYR A 308 -11.84 -21.27 2.10
CA TYR A 308 -10.88 -21.35 3.20
C TYR A 308 -11.59 -21.41 4.56
N THR A 309 -10.89 -21.86 5.58
CA THR A 309 -11.25 -21.64 7.00
C THR A 309 -10.19 -20.75 7.66
N MET A 310 -10.46 -20.27 8.88
CA MET A 310 -9.53 -19.39 9.61
C MET A 310 -9.26 -19.94 11.01
N SER A 311 -8.01 -19.87 11.46
CA SER A 311 -7.61 -20.15 12.84
C SER A 311 -6.82 -18.98 13.42
N ILE A 312 -7.05 -18.67 14.69
CA ILE A 312 -6.27 -17.64 15.39
C ILE A 312 -4.90 -18.19 15.77
N LEU A 313 -3.86 -17.44 15.44
CA LEU A 313 -2.49 -17.69 15.89
C LEU A 313 -2.21 -16.93 17.18
N ASP A 314 -2.45 -15.62 17.15
CA ASP A 314 -2.19 -14.67 18.24
C ASP A 314 -3.26 -13.55 18.23
N ILE A 315 -3.57 -13.00 19.40
CA ILE A 315 -4.38 -11.78 19.55
C ILE A 315 -3.55 -10.76 20.31
N TYR A 316 -3.56 -9.52 19.82
CA TYR A 316 -2.89 -8.41 20.46
C TYR A 316 -3.92 -7.35 20.84
N GLU A 317 -3.92 -6.93 22.10
CA GLU A 317 -4.62 -5.73 22.54
C GLU A 317 -3.84 -4.49 22.11
N LEU A 318 -4.54 -3.53 21.53
CA LEU A 318 -3.99 -2.27 21.04
C LEU A 318 -4.44 -1.12 21.92
N ASP A 319 -3.51 -0.22 22.22
CA ASP A 319 -3.79 1.10 22.78
C ASP A 319 -3.06 2.16 21.95
N LYS A 320 -3.82 2.87 21.12
CA LYS A 320 -3.29 3.82 20.15
C LYS A 320 -3.24 5.22 20.77
N ASP A 321 -2.09 5.87 20.65
CA ASP A 321 -1.85 7.22 21.16
C ASP A 321 -2.99 8.19 20.77
N LYS A 322 -3.59 8.82 21.78
CA LYS A 322 -4.70 9.79 21.71
C LYS A 322 -6.03 9.26 21.14
N GLU A 323 -6.17 7.97 20.82
CA GLU A 323 -7.41 7.44 20.26
C GLU A 323 -8.53 7.43 21.31
N GLU A 324 -8.21 7.08 22.56
CA GLU A 324 -9.17 7.13 23.68
C GLU A 324 -9.60 8.56 24.01
N GLU A 325 -8.65 9.51 24.07
CA GLU A 325 -8.92 10.92 24.39
C GLU A 325 -9.80 11.61 23.34
N ASN A 326 -9.60 11.26 22.06
CA ASN A 326 -10.35 11.86 20.95
C ASN A 326 -11.66 11.13 20.65
N PHE A 327 -11.95 10.01 21.33
CA PHE A 327 -13.08 9.16 20.98
C PHE A 327 -14.42 9.88 21.17
N LYS A 328 -15.21 9.90 20.10
CA LYS A 328 -16.55 10.47 20.07
C LYS A 328 -17.58 9.35 20.23
N ASP A 329 -18.05 9.17 21.46
CA ASP A 329 -19.16 8.25 21.73
C ASP A 329 -20.50 8.91 21.38
N SER A 330 -21.21 8.33 20.41
CA SER A 330 -22.55 8.67 19.97
C SER A 330 -23.55 7.54 20.23
N ASP A 331 -23.27 6.66 21.20
CA ASP A 331 -23.98 5.41 21.53
C ASP A 331 -23.84 4.30 20.46
N ASN A 332 -24.57 3.18 20.66
CA ASN A 332 -24.60 2.03 19.77
C ASN A 332 -23.19 1.54 19.38
N ARG A 333 -22.36 1.31 20.39
CA ARG A 333 -20.98 0.86 20.21
C ARG A 333 -20.93 -0.62 19.91
N MET A 334 -20.31 -0.96 18.79
CA MET A 334 -20.14 -2.33 18.33
C MET A 334 -18.68 -2.66 18.08
N LEU A 335 -18.28 -3.89 18.43
CA LEU A 335 -16.98 -4.43 18.07
C LEU A 335 -17.07 -5.04 16.67
N LEU A 336 -16.43 -4.41 15.68
CA LEU A 336 -16.57 -4.77 14.26
C LEU A 336 -15.24 -5.06 13.58
N TRP A 337 -15.29 -5.93 12.56
CA TRP A 337 -14.11 -6.38 11.82
C TRP A 337 -13.70 -5.41 10.72
N HIS A 338 -12.39 -5.16 10.62
CA HIS A 338 -11.73 -4.49 9.50
C HIS A 338 -10.57 -5.35 9.00
N GLY A 339 -10.50 -5.59 7.69
CA GLY A 339 -9.41 -6.36 7.09
C GLY A 339 -8.61 -5.49 6.11
N SER A 340 -7.31 -5.76 6.01
CA SER A 340 -6.42 -5.05 5.09
C SER A 340 -5.22 -5.92 4.70
N ARG A 341 -4.60 -5.61 3.56
CA ARG A 341 -3.39 -6.27 3.07
C ARG A 341 -2.26 -6.12 4.07
N LEU A 342 -1.35 -7.09 4.12
CA LEU A 342 -0.29 -7.13 5.12
C LEU A 342 0.59 -5.85 5.11
N ALA A 343 0.88 -5.33 3.92
CA ALA A 343 1.71 -4.12 3.74
C ALA A 343 1.11 -2.83 4.34
N ASN A 344 -0.19 -2.80 4.64
CA ASN A 344 -0.87 -1.61 5.15
C ASN A 344 -0.82 -1.48 6.67
N TRP A 345 -0.45 -2.53 7.41
CA TRP A 345 -0.57 -2.54 8.87
C TRP A 345 0.39 -1.60 9.58
N ILE A 346 1.59 -1.35 9.03
CA ILE A 346 2.47 -0.30 9.58
C ILE A 346 1.79 1.06 9.48
N GLY A 347 1.18 1.37 8.32
CA GLY A 347 0.43 2.61 8.12
C GLY A 347 -0.76 2.74 9.07
N ILE A 348 -1.56 1.68 9.23
CA ILE A 348 -2.72 1.63 10.12
C ILE A 348 -2.31 1.80 11.58
N LEU A 349 -1.31 1.04 12.06
CA LEU A 349 -0.86 1.14 13.46
C LEU A 349 -0.23 2.50 13.75
N THR A 350 0.46 3.10 12.78
CA THR A 350 1.11 4.43 12.93
C THR A 350 0.10 5.58 12.92
N LYS A 351 -0.87 5.57 12.01
CA LYS A 351 -1.75 6.73 11.71
C LYS A 351 -3.21 6.51 12.11
N GLY A 352 -3.58 5.32 12.56
CA GLY A 352 -4.97 4.90 12.70
C GLY A 352 -5.64 4.57 11.36
N LEU A 353 -6.91 4.15 11.43
CA LEU A 353 -7.75 4.02 10.25
C LEU A 353 -8.09 5.41 9.71
N ARG A 354 -7.87 5.63 8.42
CA ARG A 354 -8.02 6.93 7.76
C ARG A 354 -9.18 6.90 6.79
N ILE A 355 -9.91 8.00 6.71
CA ILE A 355 -10.80 8.27 5.60
C ILE A 355 -9.94 8.68 4.40
N ALA A 356 -10.37 8.29 3.20
CA ALA A 356 -9.71 8.72 1.98
C ALA A 356 -9.63 10.27 1.94
N PRO A 357 -8.51 10.85 1.48
CA PRO A 357 -8.35 12.31 1.50
C PRO A 357 -9.47 12.99 0.70
N PRO A 358 -9.83 14.26 1.01
CA PRO A 358 -10.90 14.98 0.32
C PRO A 358 -10.74 14.96 -1.20
N ASP A 359 -9.51 15.08 -1.64
CA ASP A 359 -9.20 15.08 -3.06
C ASP A 359 -9.26 13.69 -3.73
N ALA A 360 -9.19 12.58 -2.98
CA ALA A 360 -9.47 11.27 -3.55
C ALA A 360 -10.99 11.18 -3.72
N PRO A 361 -11.53 10.86 -4.89
CA PRO A 361 -12.98 10.93 -5.11
C PRO A 361 -13.75 9.85 -4.33
N SER A 362 -15.02 10.12 -4.01
CA SER A 362 -15.91 9.22 -3.23
C SER A 362 -16.32 7.98 -4.01
N THR A 363 -16.17 8.06 -5.32
CA THR A 363 -16.63 7.08 -6.29
C THR A 363 -15.71 5.85 -6.32
N GLY A 364 -16.23 4.71 -5.84
CA GLY A 364 -15.47 3.47 -5.61
C GLY A 364 -15.64 2.92 -4.19
N TYR A 365 -16.17 3.75 -3.30
CA TYR A 365 -16.65 3.37 -1.97
C TYR A 365 -18.17 3.23 -2.02
N MET A 366 -18.70 2.07 -1.61
CA MET A 366 -20.13 1.74 -1.80
C MET A 366 -21.10 2.72 -1.14
N PHE A 367 -20.65 3.38 -0.08
CA PHE A 367 -21.39 4.28 0.80
C PHE A 367 -20.60 5.57 1.10
N GLY A 368 -19.91 6.14 0.11
CA GLY A 368 -19.12 7.36 0.30
C GLY A 368 -17.80 7.14 1.06
N LYS A 369 -17.04 8.22 1.30
CA LYS A 369 -15.70 8.12 1.91
C LYS A 369 -15.82 7.98 3.43
N GLY A 370 -15.65 6.76 3.91
CA GLY A 370 -15.62 6.49 5.35
C GLY A 370 -14.70 5.34 5.69
N ILE A 371 -14.73 4.96 6.97
CA ILE A 371 -14.06 3.75 7.46
C ILE A 371 -15.08 2.62 7.46
N TYR A 372 -14.77 1.56 6.71
CA TYR A 372 -15.68 0.44 6.48
C TYR A 372 -15.39 -0.71 7.43
N PHE A 373 -16.46 -1.27 7.99
CA PHE A 373 -16.46 -2.39 8.90
C PHE A 373 -17.51 -3.43 8.52
N ALA A 374 -17.33 -4.66 8.99
CA ALA A 374 -18.32 -5.73 8.86
C ALA A 374 -18.55 -6.44 10.19
N ASP A 375 -19.75 -7.00 10.35
CA ASP A 375 -20.09 -7.91 11.45
C ASP A 375 -19.80 -9.39 11.11
N ILE A 376 -19.40 -9.67 9.86
CA ILE A 376 -19.01 -10.98 9.33
C ILE A 376 -17.49 -11.06 9.21
N SER A 377 -16.85 -11.97 9.96
CA SER A 377 -15.39 -12.12 9.99
C SER A 377 -14.78 -12.35 8.61
N SER A 378 -15.30 -13.33 7.86
CA SER A 378 -14.73 -13.71 6.56
C SER A 378 -14.95 -12.66 5.47
N LYS A 379 -15.90 -11.74 5.66
CA LYS A 379 -16.08 -10.59 4.75
C LYS A 379 -14.90 -9.64 4.87
N SER A 380 -14.53 -9.27 6.10
CA SER A 380 -13.33 -8.46 6.35
C SER A 380 -12.06 -9.23 6.03
N ALA A 381 -11.98 -10.53 6.33
CA ALA A 381 -10.80 -11.35 6.04
C ALA A 381 -10.46 -11.46 4.53
N ASN A 382 -11.45 -11.36 3.63
CA ASN A 382 -11.18 -11.30 2.18
C ASN A 382 -10.32 -10.09 1.79
N TYR A 383 -10.33 -9.01 2.56
CA TYR A 383 -9.48 -7.83 2.34
C TYR A 383 -8.03 -8.04 2.79
N CYS A 384 -7.70 -9.18 3.42
CA CYS A 384 -6.31 -9.56 3.69
C CYS A 384 -5.58 -10.01 2.41
N PHE A 385 -6.30 -10.48 1.39
CA PHE A 385 -5.74 -11.07 0.16
C PHE A 385 -4.72 -12.19 0.43
N ALA A 386 -4.98 -13.02 1.45
CA ALA A 386 -4.16 -14.19 1.74
C ALA A 386 -4.20 -15.20 0.57
N THR A 387 -3.13 -15.99 0.43
CA THR A 387 -3.01 -17.03 -0.60
C THR A 387 -2.42 -18.30 0.00
N ARG A 388 -2.40 -19.40 -0.77
CA ARG A 388 -1.78 -20.66 -0.32
C ARG A 388 -0.29 -20.51 0.02
N SER A 389 0.43 -19.62 -0.65
CA SER A 389 1.84 -19.37 -0.38
C SER A 389 2.07 -18.32 0.72
N ASN A 390 1.07 -17.48 0.98
CA ASN A 390 1.08 -16.43 1.99
C ASN A 390 -0.22 -16.53 2.81
N ASP A 391 -0.26 -17.53 3.70
CA ASP A 391 -1.46 -17.99 4.40
C ASP A 391 -1.69 -17.31 5.76
N VAL A 392 -0.83 -16.37 6.16
CA VAL A 392 -0.99 -15.60 7.40
C VAL A 392 -1.42 -14.17 7.07
N GLY A 393 -2.50 -13.73 7.69
CA GLY A 393 -3.00 -12.36 7.59
C GLY A 393 -3.35 -11.78 8.96
N LEU A 394 -3.67 -10.49 8.95
CA LEU A 394 -4.13 -9.76 10.12
C LEU A 394 -5.52 -9.19 9.85
N VAL A 395 -6.39 -9.25 10.84
CA VAL A 395 -7.68 -8.56 10.87
C VAL A 395 -7.80 -7.80 12.18
N LEU A 396 -8.46 -6.65 12.14
CA LEU A 396 -8.59 -5.74 13.26
C LEU A 396 -10.04 -5.74 13.75
N LEU A 397 -10.21 -5.76 15.07
CA LEU A 397 -11.47 -5.46 15.74
C LEU A 397 -11.39 -4.06 16.33
N CYS A 398 -12.35 -3.23 15.96
CA CYS A 398 -12.48 -1.87 16.46
C CYS A 398 -13.76 -1.72 17.29
N ASP A 399 -13.68 -0.94 18.35
CA ASP A 399 -14.83 -0.38 19.04
C ASP A 399 -15.33 0.83 18.22
N VAL A 400 -16.46 0.65 17.54
CA VAL A 400 -17.02 1.60 16.60
C VAL A 400 -18.28 2.20 17.19
N SER A 401 -18.28 3.50 17.44
CA SER A 401 -19.46 4.25 17.89
C SER A 401 -20.34 4.60 16.70
N LEU A 402 -21.34 3.77 16.44
CA LEU A 402 -22.21 3.91 15.27
C LEU A 402 -23.29 4.97 15.47
N GLY A 403 -23.71 5.20 16.72
CA GLY A 403 -24.91 5.95 17.05
C GLY A 403 -26.12 5.54 16.20
N LYS A 404 -26.89 6.54 15.78
CA LYS A 404 -27.98 6.34 14.83
C LYS A 404 -27.46 6.15 13.40
N SER A 405 -27.61 4.94 12.86
CA SER A 405 -27.19 4.59 11.50
C SER A 405 -28.25 4.87 10.45
N ARG A 406 -27.85 5.42 9.30
CA ARG A 406 -28.69 5.56 8.09
C ARG A 406 -28.68 4.22 7.38
N GLU A 407 -29.82 3.53 7.37
CA GLU A 407 -29.92 2.21 6.74
C GLU A 407 -30.16 2.34 5.23
N LEU A 408 -29.38 1.59 4.44
CA LEU A 408 -29.43 1.62 2.98
C LEU A 408 -29.51 0.20 2.39
N LEU A 409 -30.33 0.05 1.35
CA LEU A 409 -30.56 -1.24 0.66
C LEU A 409 -29.65 -1.44 -0.57
N ALA A 410 -29.10 -0.36 -1.11
CA ALA A 410 -28.26 -0.33 -2.29
C ALA A 410 -27.13 0.71 -2.11
N ALA A 411 -26.11 0.65 -2.96
CA ALA A 411 -25.02 1.62 -2.95
C ALA A 411 -25.54 3.05 -3.12
N ASP A 412 -24.97 3.96 -2.33
CA ASP A 412 -25.19 5.40 -2.40
C ASP A 412 -23.83 6.07 -2.20
N TYR A 413 -23.25 6.58 -3.28
CA TYR A 413 -21.90 7.15 -3.27
C TYR A 413 -21.81 8.45 -2.46
N ASP A 414 -22.95 9.06 -2.13
CA ASP A 414 -23.08 10.28 -1.35
C ASP A 414 -23.61 9.98 0.06
N ALA A 415 -23.54 8.72 0.52
CA ALA A 415 -24.00 8.33 1.86
C ALA A 415 -23.18 8.96 3.00
N ASP A 416 -22.02 9.57 2.70
CA ASP A 416 -21.26 10.39 3.64
C ASP A 416 -21.94 11.73 3.97
N GLN A 417 -22.89 12.16 3.14
CA GLN A 417 -23.80 13.28 3.43
C GLN A 417 -24.92 12.81 4.36
N LEU A 418 -24.57 12.64 5.64
CA LEU A 418 -25.51 12.17 6.66
C LEU A 418 -26.61 13.21 6.94
N PRO A 419 -27.90 12.79 6.99
CA PRO A 419 -28.97 13.64 7.49
C PRO A 419 -28.74 14.01 8.96
N VAL A 420 -29.32 15.14 9.40
CA VAL A 420 -29.22 15.60 10.79
C VAL A 420 -29.66 14.50 11.76
N GLY A 421 -28.83 14.26 12.79
CA GLY A 421 -29.06 13.26 13.83
C GLY A 421 -28.60 11.84 13.48
N TYR A 422 -28.04 11.61 12.29
CA TYR A 422 -27.36 10.37 11.93
C TYR A 422 -25.85 10.50 12.10
N HIS A 423 -25.20 9.37 12.42
CA HIS A 423 -23.78 9.34 12.80
C HIS A 423 -22.98 8.31 11.98
N SER A 424 -23.66 7.40 11.30
CA SER A 424 -23.05 6.35 10.48
C SER A 424 -24.03 5.89 9.40
N THR A 425 -23.54 5.08 8.47
CA THR A 425 -24.34 4.37 7.48
C THR A 425 -24.26 2.87 7.72
N LYS A 426 -25.39 2.18 7.53
CA LYS A 426 -25.49 0.72 7.57
C LYS A 426 -26.06 0.19 6.25
N GLY A 427 -25.21 -0.47 5.46
CA GLY A 427 -25.67 -1.24 4.32
C GLY A 427 -26.34 -2.53 4.80
N LEU A 428 -27.61 -2.74 4.45
CA LEU A 428 -28.39 -3.89 4.90
C LEU A 428 -28.15 -5.11 4.00
N GLY A 429 -27.62 -6.18 4.59
CA GLY A 429 -27.36 -7.46 3.92
C GLY A 429 -28.48 -8.47 4.08
N ARG A 430 -28.57 -9.42 3.13
CA ARG A 430 -29.41 -10.62 3.19
C ARG A 430 -29.05 -11.55 4.34
N SER A 431 -27.83 -11.49 4.83
CA SER A 431 -27.34 -12.33 5.91
C SER A 431 -26.58 -11.50 6.94
N ALA A 432 -26.89 -11.71 8.22
CA ALA A 432 -26.25 -11.03 9.34
C ALA A 432 -26.24 -11.93 10.59
N PRO A 433 -25.36 -11.65 11.57
CA PRO A 433 -25.43 -12.30 12.88
C PRO A 433 -26.79 -12.05 13.56
N ASN A 434 -27.36 -13.08 14.18
CA ASN A 434 -28.56 -12.92 15.01
C ASN A 434 -28.27 -12.04 16.23
N THR A 435 -29.03 -10.95 16.39
CA THR A 435 -28.84 -9.98 17.48
C THR A 435 -29.23 -10.53 18.87
N THR A 436 -30.06 -11.58 18.95
CA THR A 436 -30.48 -12.16 20.25
C THR A 436 -29.35 -12.88 20.99
N SER A 437 -28.24 -13.17 20.31
CA SER A 437 -27.07 -13.83 20.86
C SER A 437 -25.86 -12.90 20.99
N ASN A 438 -26.09 -11.59 20.89
CA ASN A 438 -25.06 -10.61 21.14
C ASN A 438 -24.55 -10.73 22.59
N THR A 439 -23.27 -10.49 22.77
CA THR A 439 -22.66 -10.36 24.09
C THR A 439 -22.13 -8.95 24.25
N THR A 440 -22.12 -8.42 25.46
CA THR A 440 -21.60 -7.08 25.75
C THR A 440 -20.33 -7.22 26.58
N LEU A 441 -19.26 -6.55 26.18
CA LEU A 441 -18.02 -6.49 26.93
C LEU A 441 -18.20 -5.62 28.18
N SER A 442 -17.29 -5.74 29.15
CA SER A 442 -17.34 -4.98 30.42
C SER A 442 -17.36 -3.47 30.24
N ASN A 443 -16.86 -2.96 29.12
CA ASN A 443 -16.84 -1.55 28.75
C ASN A 443 -18.08 -1.09 27.94
N GLY A 444 -19.13 -1.91 27.86
CA GLY A 444 -20.39 -1.59 27.20
C GLY A 444 -20.44 -1.85 25.69
N VAL A 445 -19.34 -2.31 25.08
CA VAL A 445 -19.27 -2.56 23.63
C VAL A 445 -19.99 -3.87 23.28
N VAL A 446 -20.87 -3.82 22.29
CA VAL A 446 -21.63 -4.98 21.80
C VAL A 446 -20.81 -5.78 20.79
N VAL A 447 -20.69 -7.09 21.01
CA VAL A 447 -20.10 -8.05 20.07
C VAL A 447 -21.23 -8.82 19.38
N PRO A 448 -21.40 -8.71 18.06
CA PRO A 448 -22.49 -9.36 17.33
C PRO A 448 -22.21 -10.86 17.12
N LEU A 449 -22.27 -11.63 18.19
CA LEU A 449 -21.79 -13.01 18.28
C LEU A 449 -22.82 -14.07 17.83
N GLY A 450 -23.91 -13.66 17.19
CA GLY A 450 -24.95 -14.57 16.72
C GLY A 450 -24.58 -15.38 15.48
N LYS A 451 -25.25 -16.53 15.31
CA LYS A 451 -25.17 -17.29 14.06
C LYS A 451 -25.65 -16.44 12.88
N VAL A 452 -24.96 -16.56 11.75
CA VAL A 452 -25.34 -15.88 10.51
C VAL A 452 -26.65 -16.46 9.98
N MET A 453 -27.67 -15.63 9.89
CA MET A 453 -29.02 -15.99 9.45
C MET A 453 -29.55 -15.03 8.38
N ASN A 454 -30.58 -15.46 7.66
CA ASN A 454 -31.26 -14.60 6.70
C ASN A 454 -32.01 -13.48 7.46
N THR A 455 -31.83 -12.24 7.03
CA THR A 455 -32.41 -11.04 7.67
C THR A 455 -33.82 -10.71 7.15
N GLY A 456 -34.26 -11.34 6.05
CA GLY A 456 -35.48 -10.98 5.34
C GLY A 456 -35.34 -9.70 4.49
N VAL A 457 -34.18 -9.04 4.50
CA VAL A 457 -33.92 -7.85 3.70
C VAL A 457 -33.95 -8.20 2.22
N ASN A 458 -34.79 -7.47 1.47
CA ASN A 458 -34.87 -7.56 0.02
C ASN A 458 -34.96 -6.15 -0.58
N ASN A 459 -34.28 -5.92 -1.70
CA ASN A 459 -34.37 -4.67 -2.43
C ASN A 459 -35.24 -4.88 -3.68
N PRO A 460 -36.47 -4.34 -3.74
CA PRO A 460 -37.35 -4.53 -4.89
C PRO A 460 -36.84 -3.82 -6.16
N GLY A 461 -35.98 -2.79 -6.01
CA GLY A 461 -35.49 -1.96 -7.09
C GLY A 461 -34.14 -2.38 -7.68
N GLY A 462 -33.55 -3.51 -7.26
CA GLY A 462 -32.25 -3.93 -7.78
C GLY A 462 -31.59 -5.05 -6.99
N TYR A 463 -30.25 -5.02 -6.95
CA TYR A 463 -29.50 -6.01 -6.17
C TYR A 463 -29.67 -5.76 -4.67
N THR A 464 -29.42 -6.81 -3.88
CA THR A 464 -29.35 -6.73 -2.42
C THR A 464 -27.95 -7.10 -1.99
N LEU A 465 -27.41 -6.45 -0.96
CA LEU A 465 -26.13 -6.85 -0.37
C LEU A 465 -26.22 -8.25 0.21
N ASN A 466 -25.13 -9.02 0.11
CA ASN A 466 -25.08 -10.35 0.75
C ASN A 466 -24.96 -10.25 2.27
N TYR A 467 -24.19 -9.28 2.77
CA TYR A 467 -23.86 -9.10 4.19
C TYR A 467 -23.87 -7.62 4.54
N ASN A 468 -24.08 -7.31 5.82
CA ASN A 468 -24.05 -5.94 6.31
C ASN A 468 -22.70 -5.25 6.05
N GLU A 469 -22.74 -3.92 5.99
CA GLU A 469 -21.58 -3.02 6.09
C GLU A 469 -21.91 -1.89 7.03
N TYR A 470 -20.93 -1.47 7.82
CA TYR A 470 -21.04 -0.34 8.71
C TYR A 470 -19.97 0.67 8.32
N VAL A 471 -20.37 1.93 8.17
CA VAL A 471 -19.48 2.99 7.70
C VAL A 471 -19.60 4.19 8.63
N VAL A 472 -18.47 4.65 9.16
CA VAL A 472 -18.37 5.90 9.91
C VAL A 472 -17.57 6.92 9.12
N TYR A 473 -17.96 8.19 9.27
CA TYR A 473 -17.41 9.32 8.48
C TYR A 473 -16.59 10.28 9.35
N ASN A 474 -16.31 9.89 10.59
CA ASN A 474 -15.38 10.57 11.48
C ASN A 474 -14.44 9.53 12.10
N THR A 475 -13.13 9.76 11.97
CA THR A 475 -12.09 8.88 12.54
C THR A 475 -12.22 8.74 14.05
N ASN A 476 -12.73 9.76 14.73
CA ASN A 476 -12.92 9.77 16.18
C ASN A 476 -14.05 8.84 16.65
N GLN A 477 -14.86 8.27 15.75
CA GLN A 477 -15.86 7.24 16.11
C GLN A 477 -15.26 5.84 16.22
N VAL A 478 -13.95 5.69 16.08
CA VAL A 478 -13.26 4.40 16.01
C VAL A 478 -12.19 4.33 17.08
N LYS A 479 -12.13 3.20 17.78
CA LYS A 479 -10.98 2.78 18.59
C LYS A 479 -10.48 1.43 18.14
N MET A 480 -9.21 1.33 17.76
CA MET A 480 -8.55 0.05 17.49
C MET A 480 -8.38 -0.72 18.81
N LYS A 481 -8.98 -1.90 18.93
CA LYS A 481 -8.95 -2.67 20.21
C LYS A 481 -8.13 -3.94 20.12
N TYR A 482 -8.36 -4.76 19.10
CA TYR A 482 -7.69 -6.07 18.99
C TYR A 482 -7.19 -6.32 17.58
N LEU A 483 -5.89 -6.56 17.44
CA LEU A 483 -5.30 -7.08 16.21
C LEU A 483 -5.23 -8.59 16.30
N VAL A 484 -5.91 -9.28 15.39
CA VAL A 484 -6.00 -10.74 15.36
C VAL A 484 -5.15 -11.26 14.22
N LYS A 485 -4.12 -12.03 14.57
CA LYS A 485 -3.27 -12.73 13.62
C LYS A 485 -3.88 -14.08 13.30
N ILE A 486 -4.27 -14.26 12.05
CA ILE A 486 -5.01 -15.43 11.59
C ILE A 486 -4.22 -16.21 10.55
N LYS A 487 -4.40 -17.52 10.56
CA LYS A 487 -3.98 -18.42 9.49
C LYS A 487 -5.19 -18.82 8.64
N PHE A 488 -5.06 -18.65 7.33
CA PHE A 488 -6.01 -19.05 6.32
C PHE A 488 -5.72 -20.48 5.87
N ASN A 489 -6.63 -21.40 6.15
CA ASN A 489 -6.51 -22.79 5.73
C ASN A 489 -7.30 -22.97 4.44
N PHE A 490 -6.63 -22.77 3.30
CA PHE A 490 -7.22 -22.95 1.98
C PHE A 490 -7.50 -24.43 1.71
N LYS A 491 -8.65 -24.70 1.08
CA LYS A 491 -9.01 -26.05 0.62
C LYS A 491 -8.22 -26.49 -0.61
#